data_AF-A0A8J5D5J0-F1
#
_entry.id   AF-A0A8J5D5J0-F1
#
_cell.length_a   1.000
_cell.length_b   1.000
_cell.length_c   1.000
_cell.angle_alpha   90.00
_cell.angle_beta   90.00
_cell.angle_gamma   90.00
#
_symmetry.space_group_name_H-M   'P 1'
#
loop_
_entity.id
_entity.type
_entity.pdbx_description
1 polymer ?
#
loop_
_entity_poly.entity_id
_entity_poly.type
_entity_poly.pdbx_seq_one_letter_code
_entity_poly.pdbx_strand_id
1 'polypeptide(L)'
;MTEMGDFLKLILQQQQQQMQLIMEQQQQQQMQAVIETISSTKQGVVSTTSATPSYAPFDSTAVLWMDYWARLCTFMGANSVCEEKQAQVFLTNQSSTVYKLLATLSAQQTPPRISTSKLCKKLSPS
;
A
#
# COMPACT_ATOMS: atom_id res chain seq x y z
N MET A 1 -18.69 68.14 -4.74
CA MET A 1 -18.79 66.89 -5.55
C MET A 1 -17.54 66.00 -5.45
N THR A 2 -16.42 66.49 -4.90
CA THR A 2 -15.16 65.73 -4.81
C THR A 2 -15.17 64.67 -3.68
N GLU A 3 -15.77 64.97 -2.54
CA GLU A 3 -15.75 64.08 -1.35
C GLU A 3 -16.57 62.78 -1.51
N MET A 4 -17.65 62.81 -2.30
CA MET A 4 -18.45 61.61 -2.61
C MET A 4 -17.66 60.62 -3.50
N GLY A 5 -16.80 61.15 -4.37
CA GLY A 5 -15.91 60.35 -5.19
C GLY A 5 -14.85 59.62 -4.36
N ASP A 6 -14.31 60.30 -3.35
CA ASP A 6 -13.36 59.71 -2.41
C ASP A 6 -14.02 58.64 -1.52
N PHE A 7 -15.25 58.89 -1.08
CA PHE A 7 -16.04 57.91 -0.32
C PHE A 7 -16.38 56.66 -1.14
N LEU A 8 -16.81 56.82 -2.40
CA LEU A 8 -17.06 55.69 -3.31
C LEU A 8 -15.77 54.90 -3.60
N LYS A 9 -14.64 55.59 -3.75
CA LYS A 9 -13.33 54.97 -3.94
C LYS A 9 -12.90 54.18 -2.71
N LEU A 10 -13.17 54.69 -1.50
CA LEU A 10 -12.92 53.99 -0.25
C LEU A 10 -13.79 52.73 -0.10
N ILE A 11 -15.07 52.80 -0.47
CA ILE A 11 -15.97 51.62 -0.46
C ILE A 11 -15.48 50.56 -1.46
N LEU A 12 -15.09 50.97 -2.66
CA LEU A 12 -14.58 50.04 -3.68
C LEU A 12 -13.26 49.39 -3.23
N GLN A 13 -12.37 50.17 -2.62
CA GLN A 13 -11.11 49.69 -2.07
C GLN A 13 -11.33 48.72 -0.91
N GLN A 14 -12.28 49.02 -0.02
CA GLN A 14 -12.63 48.13 1.10
C GLN A 14 -13.21 46.80 0.58
N GLN A 15 -14.07 46.84 -0.43
CA GLN A 15 -14.61 45.63 -1.05
C GLN A 15 -13.49 44.75 -1.65
N GLN A 16 -12.53 45.37 -2.34
CA GLN A 16 -11.43 44.65 -2.97
C GLN A 16 -10.52 43.95 -1.93
N GLN A 17 -10.23 44.62 -0.81
CA GLN A 17 -9.48 44.01 0.29
C GLN A 17 -10.23 42.82 0.90
N GLN A 18 -11.55 42.93 1.08
CA GLN A 18 -12.35 41.86 1.64
C GLN A 18 -12.35 40.61 0.72
N MET A 19 -12.42 40.81 -0.59
CA MET A 19 -12.38 39.74 -1.58
C MET A 19 -11.05 38.99 -1.57
N GLN A 20 -9.93 39.72 -1.40
CA GLN A 20 -8.60 39.12 -1.35
C GLN A 20 -8.42 38.22 -0.12
N LEU A 21 -8.95 38.66 1.03
CA LEU A 21 -8.89 37.91 2.28
C LEU A 21 -9.74 36.62 2.22
N ILE A 22 -10.93 36.70 1.61
CA ILE A 22 -11.79 35.52 1.39
C ILE A 22 -11.10 34.51 0.47
N MET A 23 -10.44 34.97 -0.59
CA MET A 23 -9.73 34.10 -1.53
C MET A 23 -8.57 33.37 -0.83
N GLU A 24 -7.78 34.09 -0.03
CA GLU A 24 -6.66 33.50 0.70
C GLU A 24 -7.13 32.49 1.75
N GLN A 25 -8.22 32.80 2.48
CA GLN A 25 -8.83 31.87 3.44
C GLN A 25 -9.32 30.60 2.74
N GLN A 26 -9.97 30.72 1.59
CA GLN A 26 -10.45 29.56 0.82
C GLN A 26 -9.28 28.72 0.30
N GLN A 27 -8.18 29.36 -0.12
CA GLN A 27 -6.98 28.65 -0.55
C GLN A 27 -6.35 27.88 0.62
N GLN A 28 -6.25 28.49 1.80
CA GLN A 28 -5.75 27.81 3.00
C GLN A 28 -6.64 26.63 3.39
N GLN A 29 -7.97 26.78 3.37
CA GLN A 29 -8.87 25.67 3.68
C GLN A 29 -8.75 24.50 2.71
N GLN A 30 -8.64 24.77 1.40
CA GLN A 30 -8.44 23.71 0.41
C GLN A 30 -7.09 23.01 0.61
N MET A 31 -6.03 23.76 0.92
CA MET A 31 -4.73 23.18 1.23
C MET A 31 -4.77 22.33 2.50
N GLN A 32 -5.47 22.81 3.53
CA GLN A 32 -5.59 22.11 4.80
C GLN A 32 -6.44 20.83 4.68
N ALA A 33 -7.51 20.85 3.89
CA ALA A 33 -8.31 19.66 3.58
C ALA A 33 -7.51 18.61 2.79
N VAL A 34 -6.65 19.04 1.85
CA VAL A 34 -5.74 18.13 1.13
C VAL A 34 -4.70 17.55 2.09
N ILE A 35 -4.11 18.35 2.97
CA ILE A 35 -3.17 17.88 4.00
C ILE A 35 -3.85 16.92 4.97
N GLU A 36 -5.07 17.19 5.41
CA GLU A 36 -5.83 16.32 6.32
C GLU A 36 -6.18 14.98 5.66
N THR A 37 -6.53 15.00 4.37
CA THR A 37 -6.74 13.78 3.57
C THR A 37 -5.45 12.96 3.48
N ILE A 38 -4.32 13.60 3.16
CA ILE A 38 -3.01 12.92 3.05
C ILE A 38 -2.53 12.42 4.42
N SER A 39 -2.76 13.18 5.49
CA SER A 39 -2.35 12.84 6.87
C SER A 39 -3.18 11.68 7.44
N SER A 40 -4.47 11.64 7.15
CA SER A 40 -5.36 10.52 7.49
C SER A 40 -5.00 9.24 6.71
N THR A 41 -4.28 9.37 5.59
CA THR A 41 -3.76 8.21 4.85
C THR A 41 -2.54 7.56 5.52
N LYS A 42 -1.96 8.17 6.57
CA LYS A 42 -0.85 7.56 7.35
C LYS A 42 -1.29 6.71 8.54
N GLN A 43 -2.60 6.63 8.82
CA GLN A 43 -3.16 5.74 9.85
C GLN A 43 -4.39 4.97 9.33
N GLY A 44 -4.36 4.60 8.06
CA GLY A 44 -5.05 3.41 7.61
C GLY A 44 -4.06 2.27 7.62
N VAL A 45 -4.17 1.34 8.57
CA VAL A 45 -4.00 -0.06 8.19
C VAL A 45 -5.06 -0.27 7.13
N VAL A 46 -4.69 0.01 5.88
CA VAL A 46 -5.48 -0.33 4.72
C VAL A 46 -5.39 -1.84 4.66
N SER A 47 -6.24 -2.48 5.47
CA SER A 47 -6.89 -3.72 5.09
C SER A 47 -7.81 -3.40 3.91
N THR A 48 -7.25 -2.85 2.81
CA THR A 48 -7.56 -3.48 1.55
C THR A 48 -7.16 -4.91 1.80
N THR A 49 -8.14 -5.80 1.81
CA THR A 49 -7.94 -7.07 1.13
C THR A 49 -7.45 -6.72 -0.27
N SER A 50 -6.19 -6.30 -0.41
CA SER A 50 -5.51 -6.15 -1.67
C SER A 50 -5.47 -7.57 -2.15
N ALA A 51 -6.49 -7.95 -2.92
CA ALA A 51 -6.65 -9.30 -3.40
C ALA A 51 -5.30 -9.66 -3.98
N THR A 52 -4.62 -10.62 -3.35
CA THR A 52 -3.29 -11.00 -3.77
C THR A 52 -3.41 -11.33 -5.24
N PRO A 53 -2.68 -10.64 -6.14
CA PRO A 53 -2.90 -10.83 -7.55
C PRO A 53 -2.65 -12.30 -7.85
N SER A 54 -3.63 -12.92 -8.51
CA SER A 54 -3.63 -14.37 -8.76
C SER A 54 -2.72 -14.68 -9.94
N TYR A 55 -1.88 -15.71 -9.77
CA TYR A 55 -0.98 -16.21 -10.79
C TYR A 55 -1.11 -17.74 -10.88
N ALA A 56 -0.79 -18.29 -12.04
CA ALA A 56 -0.88 -19.73 -12.23
C ALA A 56 0.05 -20.49 -11.25
N PRO A 57 -0.39 -21.61 -10.68
CA PRO A 57 0.46 -22.47 -9.87
C PRO A 57 1.55 -23.12 -10.71
N PHE A 58 2.64 -23.52 -10.08
CA PHE A 58 3.67 -24.29 -10.75
C PHE A 58 3.14 -25.67 -11.18
N ASP A 59 3.41 -26.03 -12.44
CA ASP A 59 3.13 -27.35 -13.02
C ASP A 59 4.40 -27.89 -13.71
N SER A 60 5.00 -28.91 -13.10
CA SER A 60 6.21 -29.55 -13.60
C SER A 60 6.02 -30.30 -14.91
N THR A 61 4.78 -30.57 -15.34
CA THR A 61 4.48 -31.23 -16.62
C THR A 61 4.38 -30.25 -17.78
N ALA A 62 4.12 -28.98 -17.50
CA ALA A 62 3.89 -27.95 -18.51
C ALA A 62 5.04 -26.93 -18.62
N VAL A 63 5.75 -26.64 -17.52
CA VAL A 63 6.79 -25.60 -17.48
C VAL A 63 8.00 -26.00 -16.64
N LEU A 64 9.18 -25.56 -17.05
CA LEU A 64 10.40 -25.70 -16.26
C LEU A 64 10.37 -24.72 -15.07
N TRP A 65 10.97 -25.13 -13.94
CA TRP A 65 10.98 -24.32 -12.72
C TRP A 65 11.64 -22.95 -12.91
N MET A 66 12.75 -22.88 -13.65
CA MET A 66 13.45 -21.61 -13.92
C MET A 66 12.58 -20.62 -14.70
N ASP A 67 11.85 -21.11 -15.72
CA ASP A 67 10.95 -20.29 -16.52
C ASP A 67 9.75 -19.82 -15.70
N TYR A 68 9.19 -20.71 -14.89
CA TYR A 68 8.11 -20.38 -13.97
C TYR A 68 8.54 -19.27 -12.99
N TRP A 69 9.69 -19.44 -12.36
CA TRP A 69 10.22 -18.49 -11.38
C TRP A 69 10.47 -17.12 -12.00
N ALA A 70 11.08 -17.06 -13.20
CA ALA A 70 11.30 -15.81 -13.91
C ALA A 70 9.99 -15.06 -14.22
N ARG A 71 8.94 -15.79 -14.64
CA ARG A 71 7.62 -15.19 -14.90
C ARG A 71 6.96 -14.71 -13.61
N LEU A 72 7.07 -15.46 -12.51
CA LEU A 72 6.56 -15.05 -11.21
C LEU A 72 7.28 -13.79 -10.70
N CYS A 73 8.60 -13.70 -10.83
CA CYS A 73 9.35 -12.49 -10.49
C CYS A 73 8.89 -11.28 -11.31
N THR A 74 8.69 -11.47 -12.62
CA THR A 74 8.15 -10.43 -13.51
C THR A 74 6.76 -9.99 -13.07
N PHE A 75 5.89 -10.94 -12.72
CA PHE A 75 4.56 -10.68 -12.19
C PHE A 75 4.59 -9.89 -10.88
N MET A 76 5.45 -10.29 -9.93
CA MET A 76 5.60 -9.57 -8.66
C MET A 76 6.11 -8.13 -8.88
N GLY A 77 7.06 -7.95 -9.80
CA GLY A 77 7.57 -6.63 -10.18
C GLY A 77 6.49 -5.75 -10.83
N ALA A 78 5.74 -6.30 -11.79
CA ALA A 78 4.65 -5.59 -12.46
C ALA A 78 3.54 -5.15 -11.49
N ASN A 79 3.30 -5.93 -10.42
CA ASN A 79 2.31 -5.63 -9.40
C ASN A 79 2.89 -4.86 -8.19
N SER A 80 4.14 -4.42 -8.25
CA SER A 80 4.81 -3.69 -7.15
C SER A 80 4.72 -4.40 -5.80
N VAL A 81 4.88 -5.73 -5.78
CA VAL A 81 4.79 -6.54 -4.56
C VAL A 81 6.00 -6.26 -3.67
N CYS A 82 5.75 -5.78 -2.44
CA CYS A 82 6.80 -5.58 -1.44
C CYS A 82 7.53 -6.90 -1.13
N GLU A 83 8.83 -6.83 -0.87
CA GLU A 83 9.68 -8.00 -0.60
C GLU A 83 9.14 -8.88 0.55
N GLU A 84 8.67 -8.24 1.62
CA GLU A 84 8.04 -8.90 2.78
C GLU A 84 6.80 -9.74 2.41
N LYS A 85 6.11 -9.38 1.32
CA LYS A 85 4.90 -10.06 0.84
C LYS A 85 5.19 -11.14 -0.21
N GLN A 86 6.37 -11.20 -0.79
CA GLN A 86 6.66 -12.12 -1.91
C GLN A 86 6.49 -13.59 -1.52
N ALA A 87 6.96 -13.97 -0.33
CA ALA A 87 6.77 -15.33 0.18
C ALA A 87 5.28 -15.70 0.33
N GLN A 88 4.48 -14.74 0.80
CA GLN A 88 3.03 -14.91 0.89
C GLN A 88 2.40 -15.07 -0.50
N VAL A 89 2.74 -14.19 -1.45
CA VAL A 89 2.25 -14.25 -2.84
C VAL A 89 2.60 -15.58 -3.50
N PHE A 90 3.82 -16.08 -3.29
CA PHE A 90 4.22 -17.38 -3.78
C PHE A 90 3.32 -18.48 -3.23
N LEU A 91 3.19 -18.57 -1.90
CA LEU A 91 2.42 -19.62 -1.22
C LEU A 91 0.93 -19.59 -1.58
N THR A 92 0.32 -18.40 -1.71
CA THR A 92 -1.10 -18.27 -2.05
C THR A 92 -1.40 -18.64 -3.50
N ASN A 93 -0.41 -18.58 -4.39
CA ASN A 93 -0.56 -18.94 -5.81
C ASN A 93 -0.16 -20.38 -6.11
N GLN A 94 0.37 -21.14 -5.14
CA GLN A 94 0.73 -22.54 -5.34
C GLN A 94 -0.44 -23.50 -5.13
N SER A 95 -0.40 -24.65 -5.82
CA SER A 95 -1.33 -25.74 -5.55
C SER A 95 -1.03 -26.41 -4.20
N SER A 96 -2.05 -27.06 -3.61
CA SER A 96 -1.88 -27.81 -2.36
C SER A 96 -0.79 -28.89 -2.48
N THR A 97 -0.62 -29.49 -3.66
CA THR A 97 0.40 -30.50 -3.93
C THR A 97 1.81 -29.91 -3.82
N VAL A 98 2.06 -28.76 -4.46
CA VAL A 98 3.37 -28.07 -4.38
C VAL A 98 3.66 -27.64 -2.95
N TYR A 99 2.67 -27.11 -2.23
CA TYR A 99 2.80 -26.76 -0.82
C TYR A 99 3.20 -27.96 0.05
N LYS A 100 2.52 -29.11 -0.11
CA LYS A 100 2.85 -30.33 0.63
C LYS A 100 4.26 -30.81 0.33
N LEU A 101 4.69 -30.78 -0.93
CA LEU A 101 6.04 -31.16 -1.33
C LEU A 101 7.09 -30.29 -0.62
N LEU A 102 6.89 -28.97 -0.58
CA LEU A 102 7.77 -28.04 0.13
C LEU A 102 7.79 -28.29 1.64
N ALA A 103 6.63 -28.58 2.23
CA ALA A 103 6.53 -28.92 3.65
C ALA A 103 7.28 -30.23 3.97
N THR A 104 7.13 -31.26 3.15
CA THR A 104 7.87 -32.52 3.32
C THR A 104 9.37 -32.34 3.09
N LEU A 105 9.78 -31.53 2.11
CA LEU A 105 11.19 -31.25 1.82
C LEU A 105 11.86 -30.50 2.98
N SER A 106 11.22 -29.45 3.50
CA SER A 106 11.74 -28.67 4.63
C SER A 106 11.88 -29.51 5.90
N ALA A 107 10.98 -30.47 6.14
CA ALA A 107 11.08 -31.41 7.24
C ALA A 107 12.24 -32.41 7.11
N GLN A 108 12.67 -32.71 5.88
CA GLN A 108 13.77 -33.63 5.59
C GLN A 108 15.16 -32.97 5.65
N GLN A 109 15.24 -31.63 5.63
CA GLN A 109 16.52 -30.94 5.77
C GLN A 109 17.05 -31.08 7.20
N THR A 110 18.36 -31.32 7.35
CA THR A 110 19.03 -31.39 8.67
C THR A 110 20.07 -30.27 8.78
N PRO A 111 19.95 -29.34 9.75
CA PRO A 111 18.82 -29.21 10.68
C PRO A 111 17.54 -28.77 9.96
N PRO A 112 16.34 -29.11 10.47
CA PRO A 112 15.08 -28.68 9.87
C PRO A 112 15.05 -27.15 9.80
N ARG A 113 15.08 -26.57 8.60
CA ARG A 113 14.87 -25.13 8.41
C ARG A 113 13.42 -24.85 8.80
N ILE A 114 13.28 -24.35 10.02
CA ILE A 114 12.06 -24.20 10.82
C ILE A 114 10.88 -23.69 9.97
N SER A 115 9.93 -24.58 9.69
CA SER A 115 8.52 -24.21 9.56
C SER A 115 8.06 -23.64 10.90
N THR A 116 7.38 -22.51 10.88
CA THR A 116 7.05 -21.56 11.98
C THR A 116 6.40 -22.14 13.26
N SER A 117 6.27 -23.45 13.41
CA SER A 117 5.68 -24.10 14.58
C SER A 117 6.55 -24.07 15.85
N LYS A 118 7.84 -23.70 15.77
CA LYS A 118 8.72 -23.63 16.96
C LYS A 118 8.92 -22.22 17.54
N LEU A 119 8.37 -21.16 16.95
CA LEU A 119 8.48 -19.81 17.52
C LEU A 119 7.38 -19.52 18.56
N CYS A 120 6.20 -20.13 18.45
CA CYS A 120 5.10 -19.91 19.41
C CYS A 120 5.30 -20.59 20.79
N LYS A 121 6.25 -21.52 20.94
CA LYS A 121 6.49 -22.20 22.23
C LYS A 121 7.53 -21.51 23.13
N LYS A 122 8.09 -20.37 22.72
CA LYS A 122 9.13 -19.65 23.49
C LYS A 122 8.67 -18.34 24.13
N LEU A 123 7.35 -18.06 24.14
CA LEU A 123 6.76 -16.83 24.66
C LEU A 123 5.67 -17.04 25.73
N SER A 124 5.65 -18.19 26.42
CA SER A 124 4.85 -18.33 27.65
C SER A 124 5.79 -18.24 28.85
N PRO A 125 5.77 -17.15 29.63
CA PRO A 125 6.44 -17.15 30.93
C PRO A 125 5.67 -18.09 31.87
N SER A 126 6.40 -19.01 32.50
CA SER A 126 5.99 -19.63 33.77
C SER A 126 6.37 -18.70 34.91
#